data_AF-A0AAC9EZI9-F1
#
_entry.id   AF-A0AAC9EZI9-F1
#
_cell.length_a   1.000
_cell.length_b   1.000
_cell.length_c   1.000
_cell.angle_alpha   90.00
_cell.angle_beta   90.00
_cell.angle_gamma   90.00
#
_symmetry.space_group_name_H-M   'P 1'
#
loop_
_entity.id
_entity.type
_entity.pdbx_description
1 polymer ?
#
loop_
_entity_poly.entity_id
_entity_poly.type
_entity_poly.pdbx_seq_one_letter_code
_entity_poly.pdbx_strand_id
1 'polypeptide(L)' 'MQDYKLEIDVEKQTIQGITIPNLKMFQQICFVVKNNHLEGWKPKAKDVKRVVEQANKPEQSIIDEINEAF' A
#
# COMPACT_ATOMS: atom_id res chain seq x y z
N MET A 1 5.96 22.32 -14.36
CA MET A 1 6.18 21.10 -13.55
C MET A 1 4.81 20.56 -13.20
N GLN A 2 4.53 19.28 -13.41
CA GLN A 2 3.30 18.68 -12.88
C GLN A 2 3.48 18.47 -11.37
N ASP A 3 2.60 19.05 -10.57
CA ASP A 3 2.55 18.76 -9.14
C ASP A 3 2.14 17.31 -8.93
N TYR A 4 2.89 16.61 -8.08
CA TYR A 4 2.58 15.23 -7.73
C TYR A 4 1.19 15.15 -7.07
N LYS A 5 0.36 14.20 -7.53
CA LYS A 5 -0.91 13.86 -6.91
C LYS A 5 -0.96 12.35 -6.66
N LEU A 6 -1.40 11.95 -5.47
CA LEU A 6 -1.70 10.56 -5.19
C LEU A 6 -2.99 10.16 -5.91
N GLU A 7 -2.90 9.15 -6.78
CA GLU A 7 -4.04 8.62 -7.54
C GLU A 7 -4.63 7.40 -6.83
N ILE A 8 -5.91 7.48 -6.46
CA ILE A 8 -6.68 6.38 -5.87
C ILE A 8 -8.06 6.36 -6.54
N ASP A 9 -8.43 5.21 -7.10
CA ASP A 9 -9.77 4.93 -7.61
C ASP A 9 -10.39 3.83 -6.74
N VAL A 10 -11.40 4.19 -5.95
CA VAL A 10 -12.07 3.27 -5.02
C VAL A 10 -12.97 2.30 -5.76
N GLU A 11 -13.63 2.73 -6.84
CA GLU A 11 -14.53 1.89 -7.62
C GLU A 11 -13.76 0.79 -8.35
N LYS A 12 -12.59 1.13 -8.89
CA LYS A 12 -11.71 0.18 -9.59
C LYS A 12 -10.70 -0.51 -8.67
N GLN A 13 -10.70 -0.17 -7.37
CA GLN A 13 -9.72 -0.64 -6.39
C GLN A 13 -8.26 -0.48 -6.87
N THR A 14 -7.94 0.72 -7.38
CA THR A 14 -6.59 1.03 -7.86
C THR A 14 -5.90 2.11 -7.04
N ILE A 15 -4.59 1.97 -6.88
CA ILE A 15 -3.70 2.97 -6.27
C ILE A 15 -2.51 3.15 -7.21
N GLN A 16 -2.28 4.37 -7.71
CA GLN A 16 -1.26 4.66 -8.74
C GLN A 16 -1.31 3.68 -9.94
N GLY A 17 -2.54 3.35 -10.38
CA GLY A 17 -2.79 2.40 -11.47
C GLY A 17 -2.62 0.91 -11.12
N ILE A 18 -2.17 0.57 -9.91
CA ILE A 18 -2.05 -0.83 -9.46
C ILE A 18 -3.42 -1.32 -8.97
N THR A 19 -3.96 -2.36 -9.60
CA THR A 19 -5.21 -3.01 -9.20
C THR A 19 -4.97 -3.95 -8.01
N ILE A 20 -5.79 -3.83 -6.98
CA ILE A 20 -5.77 -4.69 -5.78
C ILE A 20 -7.14 -5.38 -5.68
N PRO A 21 -7.31 -6.60 -6.24
CA PRO A 21 -8.64 -7.21 -6.40
C PRO A 21 -9.35 -7.55 -5.09
N ASN A 22 -8.59 -7.91 -4.04
CA ASN A 22 -9.17 -8.20 -2.74
C ASN A 22 -9.55 -6.88 -2.04
N LEU A 23 -10.85 -6.67 -1.80
CA LEU A 23 -11.38 -5.43 -1.21
C LEU A 23 -10.80 -5.13 0.17
N LYS A 24 -10.67 -6.14 1.04
CA LYS A 24 -10.10 -5.96 2.38
C LYS A 24 -8.64 -5.52 2.30
N MET A 25 -7.88 -6.16 1.42
CA MET A 25 -6.48 -5.82 1.19
C MET A 25 -6.33 -4.41 0.59
N PHE A 26 -7.19 -4.05 -0.37
CA PHE A 26 -7.23 -2.70 -0.93
C PHE A 26 -7.45 -1.65 0.16
N GLN A 27 -8.41 -1.87 1.06
CA GLN A 27 -8.69 -0.94 2.17
C GLN A 27 -7.48 -0.78 3.10
N GLN A 28 -6.82 -1.88 3.46
CA GLN A 28 -5.61 -1.87 4.30
C GLN A 28 -4.45 -1.12 3.63
N ILE A 29 -4.17 -1.43 2.36
CA ILE A 29 -3.10 -0.77 1.61
C ILE A 29 -3.43 0.69 1.36
N CYS A 30 -4.68 1.03 1.06
CA CYS A 30 -5.14 2.40 0.88
C CYS A 30 -4.92 3.23 2.14
N PHE A 31 -5.19 2.68 3.33
CA PHE A 31 -4.90 3.32 4.61
C PHE A 31 -3.40 3.59 4.80
N VAL A 32 -2.56 2.56 4.62
CA VAL A 32 -1.10 2.69 4.73
C VAL A 32 -0.57 3.75 3.76
N VAL A 33 -0.97 3.69 2.50
CA VAL A 33 -0.52 4.62 1.46
C VAL A 33 -0.96 6.05 1.76
N LYS A 34 -2.20 6.27 2.18
CA LYS A 34 -2.70 7.61 2.55
C LYS A 34 -1.93 8.19 3.72
N ASN A 35 -1.71 7.42 4.80
CA ASN A 35 -0.99 7.93 5.98
C ASN A 35 0.44 8.30 5.65
N ASN A 36 1.17 7.41 4.98
CA ASN A 36 2.55 7.70 4.58
C ASN A 36 2.61 8.88 3.59
N HIS A 37 1.60 9.04 2.73
CA HIS A 37 1.52 10.20 1.83
C HIS A 37 1.33 11.53 2.58
N LEU A 38 0.53 11.54 3.65
CA LEU A 38 0.39 12.71 4.53
C LEU A 38 1.72 13.08 5.21
N GLU A 39 2.58 12.10 5.47
CA GLU A 39 3.94 12.29 5.99
C GLU A 39 4.96 12.67 4.91
N GLY A 40 4.53 12.87 3.66
CA GLY A 40 5.35 13.35 2.56
C GLY A 40 5.85 12.26 1.61
N TRP A 41 5.48 11.00 1.81
CA TRP A 41 5.77 9.95 0.84
C TRP A 41 5.06 10.22 -0.49
N LYS A 42 5.78 10.10 -1.61
CA LYS A 42 5.23 10.31 -2.96
C LYS A 42 5.33 9.01 -3.78
N PRO A 43 4.53 7.98 -3.44
CA PRO A 43 4.64 6.67 -4.08
C PRO A 43 4.36 6.73 -5.57
N LYS A 44 5.16 5.99 -6.35
CA LYS A 44 4.87 5.65 -7.74
C LYS A 44 4.28 4.23 -7.79
N ALA A 45 3.78 3.84 -8.96
CA ALA A 45 3.22 2.51 -9.19
C ALA A 45 4.11 1.35 -8.70
N LYS A 46 5.45 1.46 -8.88
CA LYS A 46 6.41 0.45 -8.41
C LYS A 46 6.44 0.30 -6.88
N ASP A 47 6.24 1.40 -6.15
CA ASP A 47 6.32 1.40 -4.69
C ASP A 47 5.04 0.80 -4.12
N VAL A 48 3.88 1.15 -4.71
CA VAL A 48 2.58 0.52 -4.39
C VAL A 48 2.62 -0.97 -4.68
N LYS A 49 3.17 -1.38 -5.85
CA LYS A 49 3.33 -2.79 -6.19
C LYS A 49 4.14 -3.55 -5.13
N ARG A 50 5.23 -2.96 -4.62
CA ARG A 50 6.04 -3.57 -3.54
C ARG A 50 5.22 -3.75 -2.26
N VAL A 51 4.45 -2.75 -1.85
CA VAL A 51 3.57 -2.86 -0.66
C VAL A 51 2.53 -3.97 -0.84
N VAL A 52 1.93 -4.09 -2.03
CA VAL A 52 0.98 -5.15 -2.36
C VAL A 52 1.66 -6.54 -2.30
N GLU A 53 2.86 -6.68 -2.82
CA GLU A 53 3.62 -7.93 -2.77
C GLU A 53 3.97 -8.34 -1.34
N GLN A 54 4.46 -7.39 -0.53
CA GLN A 54 4.78 -7.61 0.89
C GLN A 54 3.56 -7.98 1.72
N ALA A 55 2.40 -7.38 1.44
CA ALA A 55 1.16 -7.73 2.14
C ALA A 55 0.61 -9.12 1.76
N ASN A 56 0.91 -9.63 0.55
CA ASN A 56 0.54 -10.99 0.13
C ASN A 56 1.55 -12.05 0.60
N LYS A 57 2.80 -11.67 0.80
CA LYS A 57 3.90 -12.54 1.24
C LYS A 57 4.67 -11.82 2.34
N PRO A 58 4.09 -11.69 3.55
CA PRO A 58 4.82 -11.16 4.68
C PRO A 58 6.08 -12.00 4.90
N GLU A 59 7.23 -11.35 5.05
CA GLU A 59 8.47 -12.03 5.38
C GLU A 59 8.32 -12.72 6.75
N GLN A 60 8.82 -13.94 6.89
CA GLN A 60 8.67 -14.71 8.13
C GLN A 60 9.26 -13.96 9.34
N SER A 61 10.36 -13.24 9.14
CA SER A 61 10.97 -12.37 10.15
C SER A 61 10.00 -11.31 10.71
N ILE A 62 9.15 -10.73 9.85
CA ILE A 62 8.15 -9.73 10.27
C ILE A 62 7.05 -10.42 11.11
N ILE A 63 6.67 -11.64 10.74
CA ILE A 63 5.68 -12.42 11.50
C ILE A 63 6.25 -12.77 12.89
N ASP A 64 7.51 -13.19 12.93
CA ASP A 64 8.20 -13.57 14.17
C ASP A 64 8.33 -12.36 15.11
N GLU A 65 8.75 -11.19 14.59
CA GLU A 65 8.81 -9.94 15.37
C GLU A 65 7.44 -9.53 15.97
N ILE A 66 6.35 -9.70 15.21
CA ILE A 66 5.00 -9.40 15.71
C ILE A 66 4.62 -10.37 16.82
N ASN A 67 4.90 -11.67 16.67
CA ASN A 67 4.58 -12.67 17.69
C ASN A 67 5.43 -12.53 18.96
N GLU A 68 6.64 -11.95 18.88
CA GLU A 68 7.44 -11.64 20.07
C GLU A 68 6.95 -10.38 20.79
N ALA A 69 6.27 -9.47 20.09
CA ALA A 69 5.78 -8.22 20.64
C ALA A 69 4.41 -8.34 21.36
N PHE A 70 3.68 -9.45 21.20
CA PHE A 70 2.32 -9.68 21.74
C PHE A 70 2.19 -11.05 22.40
#